data_AF-A0A1F7ZK83-F1
#
_entry.id   AF-A0A1F7ZK83-F1
#
_cell.length_a   1.000
_cell.length_b   1.000
_cell.length_c   1.000
_cell.angle_alpha   90.00
_cell.angle_beta   90.00
_cell.angle_gamma   90.00
#
_symmetry.space_group_name_H-M   'P 1'
#
loop_
_entity.id
_entity.type
_entity.pdbx_description
1 polymer ?
#
loop_
_entity_poly.entity_id
_entity_poly.type
_entity_poly.pdbx_seq_one_letter_code
_entity_poly.pdbx_strand_id
1 'polypeptide(L)'
;MPIVFKTHGAVISRSNFMADVLRSPTQEERTNEIVAVGNENFCMIKGFEYALQHLYGSPLLTAGHLRLATLSTYGYSENNVGKIQFSLTAAMADLALCYAASGAFFQQEAVIETGIRLAIELIDWETVECILYFGVCTTRPAVTLDQTAPVNKTGDYDAAEELQRWAPRLVGSALQFVTRHMGKDFTLYTKAQSKTLPNRIPESLQGVQGPVIASPRSFASRWGENPNREIEVPSAMLIYLPYKQLEEAFGVMDAQNILSSDLAQAVVAERETRRLQALRALAKQGVKDELSTAGEIRELGYKETVTVREIQDLAITLNREWIGLAVVEETVVTPRVKRVVKKHRKHKRKR
;
A
#
# COMPACT_ATOMS: atom_id res chain seq x y z
N MET A 1 1.99 24.97 -11.37
CA MET A 1 1.05 25.35 -12.45
C MET A 1 0.19 24.14 -12.76
N PRO A 2 -1.13 24.31 -12.95
CA PRO A 2 -2.01 23.23 -13.40
C PRO A 2 -1.63 22.79 -14.83
N ILE A 3 -1.87 21.51 -15.14
CA ILE A 3 -1.70 20.96 -16.50
C ILE A 3 -3.03 21.13 -17.23
N VAL A 4 -3.00 21.70 -18.44
CA VAL A 4 -4.21 22.06 -19.19
C VAL A 4 -4.31 21.21 -20.45
N PHE A 5 -5.45 20.52 -20.59
CA PHE A 5 -5.81 19.80 -21.81
C PHE A 5 -6.90 20.57 -22.55
N LYS A 6 -6.67 20.92 -23.82
CA LYS A 6 -7.71 21.50 -24.67
C LYS A 6 -8.51 20.36 -25.28
N THR A 7 -9.82 20.37 -25.06
CA THR A 7 -10.71 19.28 -25.48
C THR A 7 -11.95 19.83 -26.19
N HIS A 8 -12.58 18.97 -26.99
CA HIS A 8 -13.86 19.25 -27.60
C HIS A 8 -14.96 18.70 -26.69
N GLY A 9 -15.85 19.57 -26.20
CA GLY A 9 -16.96 19.19 -25.33
C GLY A 9 -17.77 18.01 -25.89
N ALA A 10 -18.07 18.05 -27.19
CA ALA A 10 -18.79 16.97 -27.90
C ALA A 10 -18.06 15.61 -27.87
N VAL A 11 -16.73 15.61 -27.83
CA VAL A 11 -15.94 14.37 -27.79
C VAL A 11 -15.87 13.81 -26.37
N ILE A 12 -15.58 14.66 -25.38
CA ILE A 12 -15.47 14.20 -23.99
C ILE A 12 -16.85 13.79 -23.42
N SER A 13 -17.95 14.33 -23.96
CA SER A 13 -19.33 13.91 -23.66
C SER A 13 -19.65 12.46 -24.08
N ARG A 14 -18.72 11.73 -24.72
CA ARG A 14 -18.84 10.28 -24.90
C ARG A 14 -18.77 9.51 -23.58
N SER A 15 -18.17 10.12 -22.55
CA SER A 15 -18.34 9.67 -21.17
C SER A 15 -19.67 10.23 -20.64
N ASN A 16 -20.58 9.35 -20.20
CA ASN A 16 -21.87 9.75 -19.63
C ASN A 16 -21.67 10.72 -18.46
N PHE A 17 -20.71 10.43 -17.59
CA PHE A 17 -20.33 11.32 -16.50
C PHE A 17 -19.87 12.69 -16.99
N MET A 18 -18.98 12.77 -17.98
CA MET A 18 -18.57 14.07 -18.53
C MET A 18 -19.72 14.80 -19.21
N ALA A 19 -20.64 14.09 -19.86
CA ALA A 19 -21.86 14.69 -20.43
C ALA A 19 -22.77 15.28 -19.33
N ASP A 20 -22.87 14.65 -18.17
CA ASP A 20 -23.62 15.16 -17.03
C ASP A 20 -22.92 16.37 -16.39
N VAL A 21 -21.60 16.29 -16.22
CA VAL A 21 -20.76 17.40 -15.71
C VAL A 21 -20.91 18.63 -16.60
N LEU A 22 -20.78 18.47 -17.92
CA LEU A 22 -20.91 19.56 -18.89
C LEU A 22 -22.32 20.16 -18.96
N ARG A 23 -23.36 19.39 -18.62
CA ARG A 23 -24.76 19.85 -18.56
C ARG A 23 -25.13 20.45 -17.20
N SER A 24 -24.22 20.44 -16.22
CA SER A 24 -24.52 20.99 -14.90
C SER A 24 -24.65 22.52 -14.95
N PRO A 25 -25.63 23.12 -14.24
CA PRO A 25 -25.87 24.57 -14.28
C PRO A 25 -24.65 25.39 -13.78
N THR A 26 -23.83 24.81 -12.91
CA THR A 26 -22.55 25.37 -12.46
C THR A 26 -21.50 25.51 -13.56
N GLN A 27 -21.60 24.68 -14.60
CA GLN A 27 -20.71 24.68 -15.75
C GLN A 27 -21.21 25.63 -16.86
N GLU A 28 -22.50 25.97 -16.87
CA GLU A 28 -23.06 26.97 -17.79
C GLU A 28 -22.62 28.41 -17.40
N GLU A 29 -22.39 28.66 -16.11
CA GLU A 29 -21.88 29.94 -15.60
C GLU A 29 -20.35 30.04 -15.58
N ARG A 30 -19.65 28.90 -15.46
CA ARG A 30 -18.18 28.81 -15.48
C ARG A 30 -17.66 28.63 -16.90
N THR A 31 -16.51 29.22 -17.20
CA THR A 31 -15.82 29.21 -18.50
C THR A 31 -15.42 27.81 -18.98
N ASN A 32 -16.34 26.93 -19.44
CA ASN A 32 -16.05 25.66 -20.14
C ASN A 32 -14.85 24.84 -19.58
N GLU A 33 -14.61 24.90 -18.27
CA GLU A 33 -13.39 24.38 -17.63
C GLU A 33 -13.79 23.30 -16.63
N ILE A 34 -13.15 22.14 -16.75
CA ILE A 34 -13.29 21.02 -15.82
C ILE A 34 -11.98 20.90 -15.06
N VAL A 35 -12.05 21.04 -13.74
CA VAL A 35 -10.89 20.85 -12.87
C VAL A 35 -10.91 19.43 -12.32
N ALA A 36 -9.98 18.61 -12.80
CA ALA A 36 -9.72 17.28 -12.29
C ALA A 36 -8.52 17.32 -11.33
N VAL A 37 -8.66 16.67 -10.18
CA VAL A 37 -7.65 16.64 -9.11
C VAL A 37 -7.19 15.20 -8.95
N GLY A 38 -5.92 14.95 -9.22
CA GLY A 38 -5.25 13.69 -8.86
C GLY A 38 -4.90 13.71 -7.37
N ASN A 39 -5.22 12.64 -6.67
CA ASN A 39 -4.93 12.52 -5.24
C ASN A 39 -3.46 12.05 -4.99
N GLU A 40 -3.07 11.84 -3.74
CA GLU A 40 -1.68 11.67 -3.26
C GLU A 40 -0.80 10.70 -4.07
N ASN A 41 -1.39 9.68 -4.71
CA ASN A 41 -0.65 8.64 -5.43
C ASN A 41 -0.95 8.59 -6.93
N PHE A 42 -1.59 9.62 -7.48
CA PHE A 42 -1.70 9.80 -8.92
C PHE A 42 -0.43 10.47 -9.47
N CYS A 43 0.57 9.68 -9.86
CA CYS A 43 1.92 10.17 -10.13
C CYS A 43 2.25 10.40 -11.62
N MET A 44 1.49 9.82 -12.56
CA MET A 44 1.81 9.82 -14.00
C MET A 44 0.67 10.41 -14.83
N ILE A 45 0.71 11.73 -15.05
CA ILE A 45 -0.29 12.48 -15.83
C ILE A 45 -0.51 11.92 -17.25
N LYS A 46 0.50 11.25 -17.81
CA LYS A 46 0.40 10.62 -19.13
C LYS A 46 -0.72 9.57 -19.19
N GLY A 47 -1.02 8.90 -18.08
CA GLY A 47 -2.18 8.00 -17.98
C GLY A 47 -3.50 8.72 -18.26
N PHE A 48 -3.66 9.94 -17.73
CA PHE A 48 -4.83 10.78 -17.98
C PHE A 48 -4.93 11.19 -19.45
N GLU A 49 -3.80 11.59 -20.04
CA GLU A 49 -3.74 11.96 -21.46
C GLU A 49 -4.14 10.81 -22.38
N TYR A 50 -3.66 9.59 -22.14
CA TYR A 50 -4.04 8.42 -22.94
C TYR A 50 -5.51 8.04 -22.76
N ALA A 51 -6.06 8.14 -21.54
CA ALA A 51 -7.47 7.88 -21.31
C ALA A 51 -8.34 8.90 -22.03
N LEU A 52 -7.94 10.18 -22.02
CA LEU A 52 -8.58 11.23 -22.79
C LEU A 52 -8.49 11.00 -24.30
N GLN A 53 -7.31 10.63 -24.83
CA GLN A 53 -7.14 10.28 -26.23
C GLN A 53 -8.00 9.09 -26.65
N HIS A 54 -8.27 8.14 -25.75
CA HIS A 54 -9.19 7.04 -26.03
C HIS A 54 -10.61 7.55 -26.32
N LEU A 55 -11.09 8.60 -25.64
CA LEU A 55 -12.37 9.24 -25.97
C LEU A 55 -12.38 9.84 -27.39
N TYR A 56 -11.21 10.22 -27.93
CA TYR A 56 -11.04 10.65 -29.32
C TYR A 56 -10.97 9.49 -30.33
N GLY A 57 -11.07 8.24 -29.88
CA GLY A 57 -11.02 7.04 -30.72
C GLY A 57 -9.62 6.45 -30.86
N SER A 58 -8.62 6.89 -30.09
CA SER A 58 -7.34 6.19 -30.01
C SER A 58 -7.53 4.78 -29.44
N PRO A 59 -6.75 3.79 -29.90
CA PRO A 59 -6.83 2.43 -29.36
C PRO A 59 -6.40 2.38 -27.88
N LEU A 60 -6.85 1.35 -27.18
CA LEU A 60 -6.41 1.06 -25.81
C LEU A 60 -4.89 0.80 -25.76
N LEU A 61 -4.26 1.07 -24.62
CA LEU A 61 -2.84 0.81 -24.44
C LEU A 61 -2.51 -0.67 -24.55
N THR A 62 -1.40 -0.97 -25.22
CA THR A 62 -0.78 -2.29 -25.29
C THR A 62 0.51 -2.28 -24.47
N ALA A 63 1.08 -3.44 -24.13
CA ALA A 63 2.35 -3.50 -23.40
C ALA A 63 3.49 -2.77 -24.14
N GLY A 64 3.55 -2.89 -25.46
CA GLY A 64 4.52 -2.17 -26.29
C GLY A 64 4.30 -0.66 -26.27
N HIS A 65 3.06 -0.19 -26.43
CA HIS A 65 2.75 1.24 -26.35
C HIS A 65 2.98 1.80 -24.95
N LEU A 66 2.66 1.05 -23.88
CA LEU A 66 2.93 1.43 -22.50
C LEU A 66 4.43 1.67 -22.29
N ARG A 67 5.28 0.74 -22.75
CA ARG A 67 6.74 0.87 -22.65
C ARG A 67 7.25 2.13 -23.37
N LEU A 68 6.84 2.33 -24.62
CA LEU A 68 7.25 3.51 -25.41
C LEU A 68 6.75 4.82 -24.76
N ALA A 69 5.52 4.82 -24.26
CA ALA A 69 4.92 5.94 -23.55
C ALA A 69 5.70 6.28 -22.26
N THR A 70 6.04 5.29 -21.44
CA THR A 70 6.83 5.48 -20.23
C THR A 70 8.20 6.05 -20.57
N LEU A 71 8.92 5.47 -21.54
CA LEU A 71 10.22 5.98 -21.98
C LEU A 71 10.13 7.44 -22.43
N SER A 72 9.17 7.75 -23.30
CA SER A 72 8.97 9.11 -23.81
C SER A 72 8.62 10.10 -22.69
N THR A 73 7.88 9.68 -21.67
CA THR A 73 7.51 10.53 -20.52
C THR A 73 8.74 11.00 -19.74
N TYR A 74 9.77 10.15 -19.65
CA TYR A 74 11.03 10.48 -18.99
C TYR A 74 12.11 11.02 -19.95
N GLY A 75 11.79 11.28 -21.23
CA GLY A 75 12.75 11.77 -22.21
C GLY A 75 13.71 10.70 -22.76
N TYR A 76 13.34 9.43 -22.63
CA TYR A 76 14.07 8.28 -23.16
C TYR A 76 13.36 7.67 -24.38
N SER A 77 14.07 6.76 -25.05
CA SER A 77 13.61 5.96 -26.19
C SER A 77 14.28 4.59 -26.11
N GLU A 78 13.87 3.65 -26.96
CA GLU A 78 14.52 2.32 -27.00
C GLU A 78 16.02 2.42 -27.31
N ASN A 79 16.43 3.43 -28.07
CA ASN A 79 17.84 3.64 -28.44
C ASN A 79 18.75 4.03 -27.25
N ASN A 80 18.17 4.51 -26.14
CA ASN A 80 18.93 4.98 -24.99
C ASN A 80 18.47 4.38 -23.65
N VAL A 81 17.68 3.30 -23.70
CA VAL A 81 17.13 2.62 -22.52
C VAL A 81 18.21 2.17 -21.53
N GLY A 82 19.38 1.76 -22.01
CA GLY A 82 20.52 1.37 -21.16
C GLY A 82 21.12 2.50 -20.31
N LYS A 83 20.69 3.77 -20.53
CA LYS A 83 21.11 4.93 -19.74
C LYS A 83 20.18 5.26 -18.58
N ILE A 84 19.09 4.50 -18.43
CA ILE A 84 18.10 4.72 -17.37
C ILE A 84 18.71 4.36 -16.01
N GLN A 85 18.46 5.20 -15.01
CA GLN A 85 18.94 5.02 -13.62
C GLN A 85 17.82 4.65 -12.64
N PHE A 86 16.65 4.28 -13.16
CA PHE A 86 15.47 3.88 -12.39
C PHE A 86 14.89 2.57 -12.93
N SER A 87 13.96 1.96 -12.18
CA SER A 87 13.26 0.76 -12.67
C SER A 87 12.23 1.15 -13.73
N LEU A 88 12.50 0.77 -14.98
CA LEU A 88 11.55 0.99 -16.08
C LEU A 88 10.25 0.21 -15.84
N THR A 89 10.34 -1.01 -15.30
CA THR A 89 9.16 -1.84 -14.99
C THR A 89 8.27 -1.16 -13.95
N ALA A 90 8.84 -0.61 -12.88
CA ALA A 90 8.07 0.14 -11.88
C ALA A 90 7.40 1.38 -12.49
N ALA A 91 8.12 2.15 -13.31
CA ALA A 91 7.56 3.31 -14.00
C ALA A 91 6.45 2.94 -15.01
N MET A 92 6.52 1.75 -15.62
CA MET A 92 5.46 1.21 -16.47
C MET A 92 4.23 0.82 -15.64
N ALA A 93 4.43 0.19 -14.48
CA ALA A 93 3.35 -0.15 -13.56
C ALA A 93 2.61 1.11 -13.06
N ASP A 94 3.35 2.16 -12.66
CA ASP A 94 2.80 3.45 -12.26
C ASP A 94 1.94 4.08 -13.37
N LEU A 95 2.43 4.05 -14.62
CA LEU A 95 1.67 4.55 -15.76
C LEU A 95 0.39 3.72 -16.02
N ALA A 96 0.47 2.40 -15.92
CA ALA A 96 -0.68 1.51 -16.11
C ALA A 96 -1.75 1.74 -15.04
N LEU A 97 -1.34 1.92 -13.78
CA LEU A 97 -2.23 2.23 -12.66
C LEU A 97 -2.87 3.63 -12.80
N CYS A 98 -2.10 4.65 -13.20
CA CYS A 98 -2.64 5.98 -13.49
C CYS A 98 -3.59 5.97 -14.69
N TYR A 99 -3.34 5.12 -15.69
CA TYR A 99 -4.26 4.91 -16.82
C TYR A 99 -5.58 4.29 -16.34
N ALA A 100 -5.54 3.28 -15.46
CA ALA A 100 -6.73 2.70 -14.86
C ALA A 100 -7.52 3.73 -14.02
N ALA A 101 -6.84 4.49 -13.16
CA ALA A 101 -7.46 5.54 -12.36
C ALA A 101 -8.11 6.64 -13.22
N SER A 102 -7.49 6.98 -14.35
CA SER A 102 -8.06 7.92 -15.32
C SER A 102 -9.28 7.33 -16.03
N GLY A 103 -9.25 6.03 -16.34
CA GLY A 103 -10.42 5.30 -16.84
C GLY A 103 -11.60 5.37 -15.88
N ALA A 104 -11.35 5.21 -14.58
CA ALA A 104 -12.38 5.35 -13.55
C ALA A 104 -12.95 6.78 -13.50
N PHE A 105 -12.10 7.80 -13.59
CA PHE A 105 -12.59 9.19 -13.68
C PHE A 105 -13.49 9.43 -14.91
N PHE A 106 -13.13 8.89 -16.07
CA PHE A 106 -13.91 9.05 -17.30
C PHE A 106 -15.04 8.02 -17.46
N GLN A 107 -15.30 7.14 -16.48
CA GLN A 107 -16.23 6.02 -16.60
C GLN A 107 -16.00 5.15 -17.85
N GLN A 108 -14.74 4.84 -18.14
CA GLN A 108 -14.35 4.00 -19.27
C GLN A 108 -13.86 2.64 -18.76
N GLU A 109 -14.78 1.70 -18.58
CA GLU A 109 -14.47 0.36 -18.03
C GLU A 109 -13.33 -0.34 -18.79
N ALA A 110 -13.34 -0.29 -20.12
CA ALA A 110 -12.30 -0.88 -20.96
C ALA A 110 -10.90 -0.31 -20.70
N VAL A 111 -10.81 0.97 -20.31
CA VAL A 111 -9.56 1.64 -19.92
C VAL A 111 -9.11 1.14 -18.55
N ILE A 112 -10.04 1.00 -17.59
CA ILE A 112 -9.77 0.47 -16.26
C ILE A 112 -9.23 -0.95 -16.36
N GLU A 113 -9.98 -1.84 -17.04
CA GLU A 113 -9.60 -3.23 -17.23
C GLU A 113 -8.22 -3.35 -17.89
N THR A 114 -7.97 -2.57 -18.93
CA THR A 114 -6.67 -2.59 -19.63
C THR A 114 -5.53 -2.17 -18.73
N GLY A 115 -5.69 -1.07 -17.98
CA GLY A 115 -4.66 -0.60 -17.05
C GLY A 115 -4.38 -1.61 -15.93
N ILE A 116 -5.43 -2.20 -15.35
CA ILE A 116 -5.31 -3.25 -14.33
C ILE A 116 -4.60 -4.49 -14.87
N ARG A 117 -4.98 -4.96 -16.06
CA ARG A 117 -4.34 -6.12 -16.72
C ARG A 117 -2.86 -5.86 -16.98
N LEU A 118 -2.52 -4.70 -17.56
CA LEU A 118 -1.13 -4.33 -17.82
C LEU A 118 -0.30 -4.23 -16.53
N ALA A 119 -0.89 -3.70 -15.44
CA ALA A 119 -0.21 -3.66 -14.15
C ALA A 119 0.06 -5.08 -13.61
N ILE A 120 -0.93 -5.98 -13.70
CA ILE A 120 -0.77 -7.39 -13.28
C ILE A 120 0.35 -8.09 -14.07
N GLU A 121 0.43 -7.86 -15.38
CA GLU A 121 1.48 -8.40 -16.25
C GLU A 121 2.90 -7.92 -15.87
N LEU A 122 3.00 -6.82 -15.11
CA LEU A 122 4.26 -6.22 -14.66
C LEU A 122 4.62 -6.58 -13.22
N ILE A 123 3.87 -7.47 -12.55
CA ILE A 123 4.18 -7.89 -11.18
C ILE A 123 5.53 -8.61 -11.14
N ASP A 124 6.47 -8.03 -10.41
CA ASP A 124 7.75 -8.61 -10.03
C ASP A 124 8.15 -8.13 -8.62
N TRP A 125 9.35 -8.49 -8.15
CA TRP A 125 9.85 -8.05 -6.84
C TRP A 125 10.10 -6.55 -6.69
N GLU A 126 10.06 -5.78 -7.78
CA GLU A 126 10.17 -4.32 -7.76
C GLU A 126 8.81 -3.63 -7.71
N THR A 127 7.77 -4.25 -8.29
CA THR A 127 6.45 -3.64 -8.48
C THR A 127 5.37 -4.22 -7.58
N VAL A 128 5.55 -5.42 -7.00
CA VAL A 128 4.49 -6.11 -6.26
C VAL A 128 3.93 -5.27 -5.10
N GLU A 129 4.79 -4.55 -4.37
CA GLU A 129 4.34 -3.72 -3.26
C GLU A 129 3.52 -2.51 -3.72
N CYS A 130 3.90 -1.84 -4.82
CA CYS A 130 3.14 -0.68 -5.31
C CYS A 130 1.80 -1.09 -5.94
N ILE A 131 1.78 -2.22 -6.64
CA ILE A 131 0.55 -2.79 -7.22
C ILE A 131 -0.40 -3.23 -6.11
N LEU A 132 0.12 -3.89 -5.07
CA LEU A 132 -0.66 -4.25 -3.90
C LEU A 132 -1.21 -3.00 -3.19
N TYR A 133 -0.37 -1.98 -3.00
CA TYR A 133 -0.79 -0.72 -2.40
C TYR A 133 -1.98 -0.11 -3.13
N PHE A 134 -1.92 -0.04 -4.46
CA PHE A 134 -3.01 0.51 -5.26
C PHE A 134 -4.32 -0.27 -5.01
N GLY A 135 -4.26 -1.60 -4.98
CA GLY A 135 -5.42 -2.43 -4.70
C GLY A 135 -5.98 -2.25 -3.28
N VAL A 136 -5.13 -1.94 -2.31
CA VAL A 136 -5.56 -1.74 -0.92
C VAL A 136 -6.09 -0.32 -0.66
N CYS A 137 -5.56 0.69 -1.36
CA CYS A 137 -5.81 2.11 -1.11
C CYS A 137 -6.34 2.84 -2.34
N THR A 138 -7.47 2.41 -2.91
CA THR A 138 -8.02 2.91 -4.18
C THR A 138 -8.41 4.40 -4.19
N THR A 139 -8.62 5.02 -3.02
CA THR A 139 -8.93 6.45 -2.88
C THR A 139 -7.73 7.36 -3.14
N ARG A 140 -6.50 6.90 -2.84
CA ARG A 140 -5.27 7.70 -2.97
C ARG A 140 -4.77 7.90 -4.40
N PRO A 141 -4.89 6.93 -5.33
CA PRO A 141 -4.56 7.14 -6.73
C PRO A 141 -5.75 7.65 -7.56
N ALA A 142 -6.95 7.78 -6.98
CA ALA A 142 -8.13 8.23 -7.70
C ALA A 142 -7.96 9.68 -8.21
N VAL A 143 -8.60 9.94 -9.35
CA VAL A 143 -8.78 11.29 -9.89
C VAL A 143 -10.23 11.69 -9.66
N THR A 144 -10.46 12.87 -9.10
CA THR A 144 -11.80 13.36 -8.74
C THR A 144 -12.04 14.75 -9.32
N LEU A 145 -13.30 15.20 -9.33
CA LEU A 145 -13.61 16.59 -9.64
C LEU A 145 -13.29 17.48 -8.45
N ASP A 146 -12.84 18.71 -8.71
CA ASP A 146 -12.68 19.72 -7.67
C ASP A 146 -14.02 20.09 -7.03
N GLN A 147 -14.22 19.69 -5.77
CA GLN A 147 -15.43 19.90 -5.00
C GLN A 147 -15.52 21.29 -4.35
N THR A 148 -14.52 22.17 -4.54
CA THR A 148 -14.58 23.57 -4.04
C THR A 148 -15.53 24.45 -4.85
N ALA A 149 -16.07 23.93 -5.96
CA ALA A 149 -17.20 24.50 -6.68
C ALA A 149 -18.53 24.15 -5.98
N PRO A 150 -19.51 25.08 -5.88
CA PRO A 150 -20.80 24.79 -5.28
C PRO A 150 -21.63 23.88 -6.20
N VAL A 151 -21.33 22.58 -6.22
CA VAL A 151 -21.99 21.60 -7.08
C VAL A 151 -23.05 20.87 -6.27
N ASN A 152 -24.31 20.97 -6.70
CA ASN A 152 -25.33 19.97 -6.37
C ASN A 152 -24.79 18.62 -6.85
N LYS A 153 -24.43 17.71 -5.93
CA LYS A 153 -23.87 16.38 -6.18
C LYS A 153 -24.30 15.83 -7.54
N THR A 154 -23.45 15.98 -8.56
CA THR A 154 -23.70 15.43 -9.89
C THR A 154 -23.48 13.92 -9.79
N GLY A 155 -24.55 13.20 -9.46
CA GLY A 155 -24.57 11.75 -9.37
C GLY A 155 -23.90 11.17 -8.13
N ASP A 156 -24.24 9.92 -7.83
CA ASP A 156 -23.69 9.08 -6.76
C ASP A 156 -22.36 8.41 -7.20
N TYR A 157 -21.73 8.88 -8.27
CA TYR A 157 -20.57 8.20 -8.85
C TYR A 157 -19.27 8.63 -8.18
N ASP A 158 -18.54 7.66 -7.65
CA ASP A 158 -17.20 7.82 -7.09
C ASP A 158 -16.19 6.96 -7.86
N ALA A 159 -15.19 7.62 -8.46
CA ALA A 159 -14.11 6.93 -9.18
C ALA A 159 -13.30 5.98 -8.25
N ALA A 160 -13.20 6.30 -6.96
CA ALA A 160 -12.55 5.41 -6.00
C ALA A 160 -13.39 4.14 -5.74
N GLU A 161 -14.73 4.26 -5.68
CA GLU A 161 -15.61 3.10 -5.57
C GLU A 161 -15.51 2.22 -6.81
N GLU A 162 -15.44 2.81 -8.00
CA GLU A 162 -15.26 2.04 -9.22
C GLU A 162 -13.93 1.28 -9.19
N LEU A 163 -12.81 1.93 -8.83
CA LEU A 163 -11.52 1.25 -8.65
C LEU A 163 -11.58 0.14 -7.58
N GLN A 164 -12.39 0.32 -6.52
CA GLN A 164 -12.58 -0.67 -5.47
C GLN A 164 -13.16 -1.99 -5.99
N ARG A 165 -13.94 -1.97 -7.09
CA ARG A 165 -14.46 -3.18 -7.74
C ARG A 165 -13.36 -4.00 -8.42
N TRP A 166 -12.30 -3.32 -8.87
CA TRP A 166 -11.16 -3.94 -9.55
C TRP A 166 -10.03 -4.33 -8.59
N ALA A 167 -9.96 -3.71 -7.41
CA ALA A 167 -8.96 -3.95 -6.38
C ALA A 167 -8.68 -5.44 -6.07
N PRO A 168 -9.70 -6.33 -5.92
CA PRO A 168 -9.45 -7.74 -5.62
C PRO A 168 -8.57 -8.45 -6.66
N ARG A 169 -8.62 -8.05 -7.95
CA ARG A 169 -7.75 -8.63 -8.99
C ARG A 169 -6.29 -8.29 -8.76
N LEU A 170 -5.99 -7.05 -8.37
CA LEU A 170 -4.62 -6.60 -8.07
C LEU A 170 -4.10 -7.27 -6.80
N VAL A 171 -4.88 -7.20 -5.71
CA VAL A 171 -4.52 -7.79 -4.42
C VAL A 171 -4.27 -9.29 -4.56
N GLY A 172 -5.23 -10.02 -5.15
CA GLY A 172 -5.10 -11.46 -5.37
C GLY A 172 -3.89 -11.83 -6.22
N SER A 173 -3.63 -11.09 -7.30
CA SER A 173 -2.47 -11.35 -8.17
C SER A 173 -1.13 -11.08 -7.46
N ALA A 174 -1.04 -10.01 -6.67
CA ALA A 174 0.16 -9.66 -5.91
C ALA A 174 0.44 -10.68 -4.79
N LEU A 175 -0.58 -11.05 -4.01
CA LEU A 175 -0.47 -12.09 -2.98
C LEU A 175 -0.09 -13.43 -3.59
N GLN A 176 -0.69 -13.79 -4.73
CA GLN A 176 -0.38 -15.03 -5.43
C GLN A 176 1.05 -15.04 -5.98
N PHE A 177 1.53 -13.92 -6.53
CA PHE A 177 2.93 -13.80 -6.96
C PHE A 177 3.89 -14.05 -5.79
N VAL A 178 3.69 -13.35 -4.67
CA VAL A 178 4.56 -13.47 -3.50
C VAL A 178 4.57 -14.89 -2.94
N THR A 179 3.38 -15.44 -2.66
CA THR A 179 3.25 -16.78 -2.06
C THR A 179 3.83 -17.88 -2.93
N ARG A 180 3.65 -17.81 -4.26
CA ARG A 180 4.25 -18.78 -5.20
C ARG A 180 5.77 -18.85 -5.15
N HIS A 181 6.44 -17.77 -4.75
CA HIS A 181 7.89 -17.71 -4.64
C HIS A 181 8.39 -17.92 -3.20
N MET A 182 7.49 -18.15 -2.24
CA MET A 182 7.87 -18.52 -0.88
C MET A 182 8.15 -20.01 -0.82
N GLY A 183 9.30 -20.39 -0.24
CA GLY A 183 9.61 -21.77 0.08
C GLY A 183 8.78 -22.30 1.25
N LYS A 184 8.63 -23.62 1.35
CA LYS A 184 7.97 -24.26 2.52
C LYS A 184 8.71 -24.00 3.84
N ASP A 185 10.02 -23.81 3.75
CA ASP A 185 10.89 -23.48 4.90
C ASP A 185 11.07 -21.97 5.06
N PHE A 186 10.14 -21.15 4.54
CA PHE A 186 10.20 -19.71 4.65
C PHE A 186 10.26 -19.29 6.13
N THR A 187 11.23 -18.43 6.44
CA THR A 187 11.39 -17.85 7.78
C THR A 187 11.19 -16.35 7.72
N LEU A 188 10.42 -15.84 8.68
CA LEU A 188 10.11 -14.42 8.74
C LEU A 188 11.37 -13.61 9.07
N TYR A 189 11.75 -12.69 8.17
CA TYR A 189 12.76 -11.69 8.46
C TYR A 189 12.13 -10.52 9.23
N THR A 190 12.24 -10.55 10.55
CA THR A 190 11.58 -9.57 11.45
C THR A 190 12.08 -8.13 11.28
N LYS A 191 13.23 -7.91 10.63
CA LYS A 191 13.75 -6.56 10.34
C LYS A 191 13.25 -6.01 9.00
N ALA A 192 12.44 -6.76 8.25
CA ALA A 192 11.89 -6.31 6.98
C ALA A 192 11.11 -4.99 7.16
N GLN A 193 11.26 -4.11 6.19
CA GLN A 193 10.61 -2.80 6.14
C GLN A 193 9.99 -2.63 4.75
N SER A 194 8.75 -2.17 4.70
CA SER A 194 8.16 -1.65 3.46
C SER A 194 8.21 -0.13 3.49
N LYS A 195 8.43 0.49 2.32
CA LYS A 195 8.32 1.94 2.14
C LYS A 195 7.03 2.36 1.45
N THR A 196 6.30 1.40 0.91
CA THR A 196 5.19 1.65 0.00
C THR A 196 3.89 1.11 0.55
N LEU A 197 3.88 -0.05 1.23
CA LEU A 197 2.66 -0.68 1.72
C LEU A 197 1.95 0.14 2.80
N PRO A 198 0.60 0.12 2.82
CA PRO A 198 -0.13 0.80 3.86
C PRO A 198 0.08 0.05 5.17
N ASN A 199 0.57 0.75 6.18
CA ASN A 199 0.86 0.19 7.49
C ASN A 199 -0.30 0.48 8.47
N ARG A 200 -0.64 -0.49 9.32
CA ARG A 200 -1.52 -0.25 10.46
C ARG A 200 -0.92 0.71 11.50
N ILE A 201 0.40 0.92 11.47
CA ILE A 201 1.11 1.87 12.32
C ILE A 201 1.31 3.18 11.54
N PRO A 202 0.73 4.30 12.01
CA PRO A 202 0.94 5.61 11.41
C PRO A 202 2.42 5.96 11.27
N GLU A 203 2.82 6.61 10.18
CA GLU A 203 4.22 6.98 9.91
C GLU A 203 4.86 7.78 11.06
N SER A 204 4.08 8.66 11.70
CA SER A 204 4.51 9.46 12.86
C SER A 204 4.88 8.63 14.09
N LEU A 205 4.45 7.37 14.15
CA LEU A 205 4.66 6.45 15.26
C LEU A 205 5.56 5.26 14.90
N GLN A 206 6.01 5.18 13.65
CA GLN A 206 6.98 4.16 13.24
C GLN A 206 8.31 4.45 13.95
N GLY A 207 8.60 3.66 14.98
CA GLY A 207 9.85 3.73 15.71
C GLY A 207 11.00 3.47 14.75
N VAL A 208 11.83 4.48 14.50
CA VAL A 208 12.99 4.41 13.61
C VAL A 208 13.94 3.30 14.09
N GLN A 209 13.79 2.09 13.54
CA GLN A 209 14.85 1.10 13.50
C GLN A 209 15.34 0.97 12.07
N GLY A 210 16.35 1.78 11.75
CA GLY A 210 17.00 1.83 10.45
C GLY A 210 16.98 3.23 9.84
N PRO A 211 17.98 3.62 9.04
CA PRO A 211 18.08 4.99 8.52
C PRO A 211 16.91 5.26 7.57
N VAL A 212 15.99 6.11 8.02
CA VAL A 212 14.97 6.76 7.19
C VAL A 212 15.72 7.68 6.24
N ILE A 213 16.02 7.20 5.02
CA ILE A 213 16.44 8.06 3.93
C ILE A 213 15.16 8.66 3.35
N ALA A 214 14.75 9.80 3.92
CA ALA A 214 13.75 10.70 3.34
C ALA A 214 14.37 11.38 2.11
N SER A 215 14.38 10.71 0.96
CA SER A 215 14.53 11.30 -0.37
C SER A 215 14.37 10.26 -1.49
N PRO A 216 13.65 10.56 -2.59
CA PRO A 216 13.48 9.64 -3.73
C PRO A 216 14.73 9.54 -4.63
N ARG A 217 15.91 9.94 -4.14
CA ARG A 217 17.18 9.93 -4.87
C ARG A 217 18.34 9.58 -3.95
N SER A 218 18.45 8.33 -3.55
CA SER A 218 19.66 7.81 -2.91
C SER A 218 19.69 6.29 -2.99
N PHE A 219 20.11 5.78 -4.15
CA PHE A 219 20.73 4.47 -4.28
C PHE A 219 22.08 4.54 -3.56
N ALA A 220 22.08 4.26 -2.26
CA ALA A 220 23.30 3.99 -1.52
C ALA A 220 23.10 2.67 -0.78
N SER A 221 23.48 1.59 -1.47
CA SER A 221 23.68 0.25 -0.89
C SER A 221 24.56 0.39 0.36
N ARG A 222 23.97 0.25 1.55
CA ARG A 222 24.74 0.02 2.78
C ARG A 222 24.79 -1.48 3.04
N TRP A 223 26.00 -2.00 2.96
CA TRP A 223 26.38 -3.36 3.31
C TRP A 223 26.07 -3.69 4.77
N GLY A 224 24.97 -4.41 4.97
CA GLY A 224 24.93 -5.64 5.76
C GLY A 224 24.38 -6.72 4.83
N GLU A 225 24.46 -8.00 5.18
CA GLU A 225 23.74 -9.07 4.46
C GLU A 225 22.23 -8.79 4.54
N ASN A 226 21.74 -7.92 3.65
CA ASN A 226 20.33 -7.75 3.45
C ASN A 226 19.84 -9.05 2.83
N PRO A 227 18.79 -9.68 3.39
CA PRO A 227 18.26 -10.90 2.83
C PRO A 227 17.85 -10.66 1.37
N ASN A 228 17.82 -11.72 0.57
CA ASN A 228 17.34 -11.64 -0.81
C ASN A 228 15.93 -11.00 -0.84
N ARG A 229 15.57 -10.31 -1.93
CA ARG A 229 14.24 -9.71 -2.07
C ARG A 229 13.10 -10.72 -1.91
N GLU A 230 13.35 -11.97 -2.30
CA GLU A 230 12.46 -13.13 -2.11
C GLU A 230 12.16 -13.46 -0.64
N ILE A 231 12.94 -12.93 0.30
CA ILE A 231 12.71 -13.07 1.75
C ILE A 231 12.24 -11.73 2.32
N GLU A 232 12.89 -10.63 1.92
CA GLU A 232 12.60 -9.30 2.44
C GLU A 232 11.19 -8.82 2.08
N VAL A 233 10.81 -8.91 0.81
CA VAL A 233 9.49 -8.42 0.33
C VAL A 233 8.34 -9.22 0.93
N PRO A 234 8.33 -10.57 0.92
CA PRO A 234 7.26 -11.31 1.58
C PRO A 234 7.20 -11.07 3.09
N SER A 235 8.36 -10.95 3.76
CA SER A 235 8.40 -10.63 5.19
C SER A 235 7.82 -9.25 5.48
N ALA A 236 8.17 -8.24 4.67
CA ALA A 236 7.62 -6.90 4.77
C ALA A 236 6.10 -6.94 4.54
N MET A 237 5.62 -7.63 3.51
CA MET A 237 4.19 -7.78 3.26
C MET A 237 3.45 -8.37 4.47
N LEU A 238 3.90 -9.49 5.01
CA LEU A 238 3.25 -10.13 6.16
C LEU A 238 3.22 -9.20 7.40
N ILE A 239 4.27 -8.41 7.62
CA ILE A 239 4.36 -7.49 8.75
C ILE A 239 3.49 -6.24 8.56
N TYR A 240 3.35 -5.74 7.34
CA TYR A 240 2.75 -4.42 7.06
C TYR A 240 1.31 -4.48 6.59
N LEU A 241 0.88 -5.56 5.94
CA LEU A 241 -0.46 -5.70 5.36
C LEU A 241 -1.57 -5.34 6.37
N PRO A 242 -2.64 -4.64 5.95
CA PRO A 242 -3.83 -4.50 6.78
C PRO A 242 -4.48 -5.85 7.06
N TYR A 243 -5.26 -5.92 8.13
CA TYR A 243 -5.82 -7.18 8.64
C TYR A 243 -6.50 -8.05 7.58
N LYS A 244 -7.37 -7.46 6.74
CA LYS A 244 -8.12 -8.22 5.74
C LYS A 244 -7.21 -8.86 4.69
N GLN A 245 -6.21 -8.12 4.22
CA GLN A 245 -5.26 -8.64 3.25
C GLN A 245 -4.26 -9.63 3.88
N LEU A 246 -3.97 -9.50 5.18
CA LEU A 246 -3.21 -10.52 5.90
C LEU A 246 -4.01 -11.83 6.03
N GLU A 247 -5.31 -11.74 6.31
CA GLU A 247 -6.21 -12.89 6.33
C GLU A 247 -6.29 -13.58 4.95
N GLU A 248 -6.43 -12.80 3.88
CA GLU A 248 -6.36 -13.31 2.50
C GLU A 248 -5.00 -13.97 2.20
N ALA A 249 -3.89 -13.35 2.61
CA ALA A 249 -2.56 -13.89 2.43
C ALA A 249 -2.39 -15.23 3.15
N PHE A 250 -2.88 -15.34 4.40
CA PHE A 250 -2.87 -16.60 5.15
C PHE A 250 -3.68 -17.68 4.43
N GLY A 251 -4.86 -17.36 3.92
CA GLY A 251 -5.67 -18.32 3.14
C GLY A 251 -4.95 -18.81 1.88
N VAL A 252 -4.27 -17.92 1.14
CA VAL A 252 -3.48 -18.30 -0.04
C VAL A 252 -2.27 -19.15 0.34
N MET A 253 -1.57 -18.81 1.42
CA MET A 253 -0.41 -19.57 1.92
C MET A 253 -0.80 -20.96 2.43
N ASP A 254 -1.94 -21.07 3.11
CA ASP A 254 -2.51 -22.33 3.60
C ASP A 254 -2.86 -23.26 2.43
N ALA A 255 -3.57 -22.75 1.43
CA ALA A 255 -3.88 -23.49 0.20
C ALA A 255 -2.64 -23.98 -0.55
N GLN A 256 -1.49 -23.29 -0.39
CA GLN A 256 -0.21 -23.66 -1.00
C GLN A 256 0.67 -24.54 -0.09
N ASN A 257 0.21 -24.90 1.11
CA ASN A 257 0.98 -25.64 2.13
C ASN A 257 2.29 -24.94 2.53
N ILE A 258 2.25 -23.61 2.63
CA ILE A 258 3.36 -22.74 3.07
C ILE A 258 3.13 -22.27 4.50
N LEU A 259 1.87 -22.05 4.89
CA LEU A 259 1.54 -21.54 6.22
C LEU A 259 1.74 -22.62 7.29
N SER A 260 2.75 -22.45 8.13
CA SER A 260 2.93 -23.23 9.35
C SER A 260 2.41 -22.48 10.57
N SER A 261 2.07 -23.22 11.63
CA SER A 261 1.70 -22.62 12.92
C SER A 261 2.80 -21.68 13.43
N ASP A 262 4.06 -22.09 13.31
CA ASP A 262 5.21 -21.29 13.75
C ASP A 262 5.35 -20.00 12.96
N LEU A 263 5.16 -20.05 11.64
CA LEU A 263 5.21 -18.86 10.79
C LEU A 263 4.06 -17.90 11.10
N ALA A 264 2.84 -18.41 11.24
CA ALA A 264 1.67 -17.61 11.59
C ALA A 264 1.84 -16.91 12.95
N GLN A 265 2.32 -17.65 13.95
CA GLN A 265 2.63 -17.11 15.28
C GLN A 265 3.75 -16.07 15.23
N ALA A 266 4.82 -16.32 14.47
CA ALA A 266 5.93 -15.37 14.30
C ALA A 266 5.48 -14.05 13.66
N VAL A 267 4.64 -14.12 12.62
CA VAL A 267 4.07 -12.93 11.96
C VAL A 267 3.25 -12.10 12.95
N VAL A 268 2.30 -12.72 13.65
CA VAL A 268 1.46 -11.99 14.60
C VAL A 268 2.25 -11.46 15.79
N ALA A 269 3.21 -12.23 16.32
CA ALA A 269 4.08 -11.78 17.40
C ALA A 269 4.90 -10.53 17.02
N GLU A 270 5.46 -10.51 15.81
CA GLU A 270 6.22 -9.34 15.31
C GLU A 270 5.29 -8.13 15.12
N ARG A 271 4.12 -8.34 14.50
CA ARG A 271 3.12 -7.27 14.31
C ARG A 271 2.67 -6.67 15.64
N GLU A 272 2.36 -7.50 16.64
CA GLU A 272 1.96 -7.05 17.98
C GLU A 272 3.10 -6.35 18.72
N THR A 273 4.33 -6.83 18.55
CA THR A 273 5.52 -6.15 19.09
C THR A 273 5.63 -4.73 18.56
N ARG A 274 5.48 -4.53 17.24
CA ARG A 274 5.53 -3.20 16.61
C ARG A 274 4.36 -2.31 17.03
N ARG A 275 3.15 -2.85 17.14
CA ARG A 275 1.97 -2.11 17.62
C ARG A 275 2.15 -1.62 19.06
N LEU A 276 2.64 -2.48 19.96
CA LEU A 276 2.93 -2.08 21.34
C LEU A 276 4.03 -1.03 21.42
N GLN A 277 5.05 -1.09 20.56
CA GLN A 277 6.06 -0.03 20.45
C GLN A 277 5.44 1.30 20.00
N ALA A 278 4.55 1.28 19.00
CA ALA A 278 3.83 2.46 18.52
C ALA A 278 2.91 3.05 19.61
N LEU A 279 2.17 2.23 20.35
CA LEU A 279 1.34 2.68 21.48
C LEU A 279 2.18 3.32 22.60
N ARG A 280 3.36 2.77 22.91
CA ARG A 280 4.28 3.40 23.86
C ARG A 280 4.79 4.75 23.35
N ALA A 281 5.03 4.89 22.04
CA ALA A 281 5.41 6.16 21.44
C ALA A 281 4.26 7.18 21.50
N LEU A 282 3.03 6.75 21.21
CA LEU A 282 1.82 7.56 21.29
C LEU A 282 1.56 8.05 22.73
N ALA A 283 1.70 7.17 23.72
CA ALA A 283 1.54 7.52 25.14
C ALA A 283 2.54 8.61 25.57
N LYS A 284 3.76 8.61 25.03
CA LYS A 284 4.75 9.67 25.28
C LYS A 284 4.39 11.01 24.65
N GLN A 285 3.64 11.01 23.54
CA GLN A 285 3.18 12.23 22.87
C GLN A 285 2.01 12.89 23.60
N GLY A 286 1.40 12.21 24.59
CA GLY A 286 0.40 12.81 25.48
C GLY A 286 -0.94 13.11 24.78
N VAL A 287 -1.32 12.34 23.76
CA VAL A 287 -2.61 12.47 23.08
C VAL A 287 -3.73 12.19 24.10
N LYS A 288 -4.55 13.20 24.40
CA LYS A 288 -5.52 13.21 25.50
C LYS A 288 -6.94 12.77 25.12
N ASP A 289 -7.23 12.58 23.83
CA ASP A 289 -8.62 12.37 23.38
C ASP A 289 -8.77 11.16 22.44
N GLU A 290 -9.39 10.10 22.96
CA GLU A 290 -9.68 8.84 22.25
C GLU A 290 -10.84 8.98 21.24
N LEU A 291 -11.64 10.06 21.34
CA LEU A 291 -12.83 10.28 20.49
C LEU A 291 -12.54 11.11 19.23
N SER A 292 -11.39 11.82 19.19
CA SER A 292 -10.97 12.66 18.06
C SER A 292 -9.80 12.07 17.27
N THR A 293 -9.42 10.82 17.54
CA THR A 293 -8.19 10.24 17.00
C THR A 293 -8.38 9.82 15.54
N ALA A 294 -7.46 10.23 14.66
CA ALA A 294 -7.48 9.89 13.24
C ALA A 294 -7.65 8.37 13.03
N GLY A 295 -8.36 7.96 11.96
CA GLY A 295 -8.67 6.55 11.69
C GLY A 295 -7.45 5.62 11.74
N GLU A 296 -6.27 6.12 11.36
CA GLU A 296 -5.00 5.39 11.42
C GLU A 296 -4.56 5.05 12.86
N ILE A 297 -4.84 5.92 13.83
CA ILE A 297 -4.50 5.66 15.24
C ILE A 297 -5.48 4.65 15.85
N ARG A 298 -6.73 4.64 15.37
CA ARG A 298 -7.72 3.66 15.80
C ARG A 298 -7.27 2.23 15.48
N GLU A 299 -6.58 2.01 14.37
CA GLU A 299 -6.06 0.68 14.01
C GLU A 299 -5.10 0.10 15.07
N LEU A 300 -4.40 0.94 15.86
CA LEU A 300 -3.53 0.48 16.95
C LEU A 300 -4.28 -0.13 18.14
N GLY A 301 -5.59 0.13 18.25
CA GLY A 301 -6.45 -0.40 19.31
C GLY A 301 -6.87 -1.85 19.11
N TYR A 302 -6.65 -2.42 17.92
CA TYR A 302 -6.93 -3.83 17.64
C TYR A 302 -5.70 -4.69 17.95
N LYS A 303 -5.92 -5.77 18.71
CA LYS A 303 -4.95 -6.85 18.94
C LYS A 303 -5.24 -8.00 17.99
N GLU A 304 -4.21 -8.46 17.30
CA GLU A 304 -4.28 -9.65 16.44
C GLU A 304 -3.82 -10.90 17.22
N THR A 305 -4.47 -12.04 16.98
CA THR A 305 -4.12 -13.34 17.59
C THR A 305 -4.28 -14.48 16.58
N VAL A 306 -3.50 -15.54 16.74
CA VAL A 306 -3.64 -16.77 15.94
C VAL A 306 -4.20 -17.87 16.83
N THR A 307 -5.24 -18.56 16.36
CA THR A 307 -5.73 -19.79 16.97
C THR A 307 -5.46 -20.97 16.05
N VAL A 308 -4.86 -22.03 16.61
CA VAL A 308 -4.60 -23.28 15.92
C VAL A 308 -5.57 -24.32 16.48
N ARG A 309 -6.44 -24.85 15.62
CA ARG A 309 -7.38 -25.92 16.01
C ARG A 309 -6.93 -27.23 15.38
N GLU A 310 -6.74 -28.24 16.22
CA GLU A 310 -6.54 -29.62 15.78
C GLU A 310 -7.91 -30.28 15.60
N ILE A 311 -8.52 -30.15 14.41
CA ILE A 311 -9.74 -30.88 14.07
C ILE A 311 -9.52 -31.56 12.73
N GLN A 312 -9.01 -32.79 12.76
CA GLN A 312 -8.68 -33.67 11.61
C GLN A 312 -7.65 -33.09 10.61
N ASP A 313 -7.69 -31.79 10.34
CA ASP A 313 -6.68 -30.95 9.68
C ASP A 313 -6.30 -29.78 10.61
N LEU A 314 -5.04 -29.33 10.51
CA LEU A 314 -4.52 -28.22 11.32
C LEU A 314 -5.08 -26.90 10.78
N ALA A 315 -6.15 -26.39 11.38
CA ALA A 315 -6.77 -25.14 10.95
C ALA A 315 -6.14 -23.93 11.66
N ILE A 316 -5.41 -23.11 10.92
CA ILE A 316 -4.82 -21.84 11.40
C ILE A 316 -5.81 -20.71 11.12
N THR A 317 -6.20 -19.98 12.15
CA THR A 317 -7.19 -18.88 12.06
C THR A 317 -6.63 -17.61 12.67
N LEU A 318 -6.68 -16.51 11.90
CA LEU A 318 -6.30 -15.17 12.34
C LEU A 318 -7.53 -14.48 12.91
N ASN A 319 -7.42 -13.89 14.11
CA ASN A 319 -8.49 -13.16 14.77
C ASN A 319 -8.02 -11.75 15.14
N ARG A 320 -8.94 -10.80 15.23
CA ARG A 320 -8.70 -9.48 15.82
C ARG A 320 -9.75 -9.11 16.86
N GLU A 321 -9.32 -8.41 17.90
CA GLU A 321 -10.18 -7.92 18.97
C GLU A 321 -9.81 -6.47 19.32
N TRP A 322 -10.81 -5.62 19.60
CA TRP A 322 -10.57 -4.27 20.10
C TRP A 322 -10.22 -4.31 21.59
N ILE A 323 -9.00 -3.89 21.92
CA ILE A 323 -8.51 -3.83 23.31
C ILE A 323 -8.29 -2.39 23.82
N GLY A 324 -8.52 -1.40 22.95
CA GLY A 324 -8.30 0.01 23.24
C GLY A 324 -6.84 0.46 23.08
N LEU A 325 -6.60 1.75 23.32
CA LEU A 325 -5.28 2.39 23.13
C LEU A 325 -4.42 2.39 24.38
N ALA A 326 -4.97 1.96 25.52
CA ALA A 326 -4.24 1.87 26.77
C ALA A 326 -3.19 0.75 26.72
N VAL A 327 -1.93 1.09 27.04
CA VAL A 327 -0.88 0.09 27.23
C VAL A 327 -1.10 -0.56 28.59
N VAL A 328 -1.85 -1.67 28.64
CA VAL A 328 -1.87 -2.54 29.82
C VAL A 328 -0.57 -3.33 29.81
N GLU A 329 0.35 -3.00 30.73
CA GLU A 329 1.50 -3.86 30.99
C GLU A 329 0.99 -5.16 31.63
N GLU A 330 0.73 -6.17 30.80
CA GLU A 330 0.68 -7.55 31.29
C GLU A 330 2.09 -7.90 31.78
N THR A 331 2.30 -7.69 33.07
CA THR A 331 3.50 -8.12 33.78
C THR A 331 3.58 -9.64 33.71
N VAL A 332 4.38 -10.15 32.77
CA VAL A 332 4.78 -11.55 32.75
C VAL A 332 5.52 -11.83 34.06
N VAL A 333 4.83 -12.48 34.99
CA VAL A 333 5.37 -12.88 36.30
C VAL A 333 6.44 -13.94 36.05
N THR A 334 7.71 -13.51 36.04
CA THR A 334 8.85 -14.41 36.15
C THR A 334 9.07 -14.76 37.63
N PRO A 335 9.21 -16.04 38.00
CA PRO A 335 9.39 -16.43 39.39
C PRO A 335 10.76 -15.98 39.91
N ARG A 336 10.75 -15.22 41.02
CA ARG A 336 11.94 -14.70 41.70
C ARG A 336 12.81 -15.84 42.23
N VAL A 337 13.95 -16.09 41.58
CA VAL A 337 15.05 -16.88 42.18
C VAL A 337 15.76 -16.00 43.23
N LYS A 338 15.66 -16.39 44.50
CA LYS A 338 16.36 -15.75 45.62
C LYS A 338 17.87 -15.98 45.49
N ARG A 339 18.64 -14.95 45.11
CA ARG A 339 20.11 -14.95 45.25
C ARG A 339 20.50 -14.65 46.70
N VAL A 340 21.10 -15.64 47.38
CA VAL A 340 21.76 -15.48 48.67
C VAL A 340 23.11 -14.79 48.47
N VAL A 341 23.27 -13.58 48.99
CA VAL A 341 24.55 -12.84 48.96
C VAL A 341 25.34 -13.16 50.23
N LYS A 342 26.46 -13.89 50.09
CA LYS A 342 27.47 -14.06 51.14
C LYS A 342 28.28 -12.76 51.30
N LYS A 343 28.16 -12.09 52.45
CA LYS A 343 29.04 -10.96 52.84
C LYS A 343 30.46 -11.47 53.14
N HIS A 344 31.46 -10.95 52.45
CA HIS A 344 32.88 -11.07 52.84
C HIS A 344 33.33 -9.80 53.57
N ARG A 345 33.87 -10.01 54.78
CA ARG A 345 34.31 -8.99 55.74
C ARG A 345 35.79 -8.66 55.45
N LYS A 346 36.09 -7.46 54.94
CA LYS A 346 37.48 -6.99 54.78
C LYS A 346 38.04 -6.51 56.12
N HIS A 347 39.12 -7.15 56.57
CA HIS A 347 39.94 -6.69 57.70
C HIS A 347 40.89 -5.56 57.26
N LYS A 348 40.84 -4.43 57.97
CA LYS A 348 41.89 -3.40 57.98
C LYS A 348 43.13 -3.93 58.70
N ARG A 349 44.33 -3.76 58.13
CA ARG A 349 45.59 -3.72 58.87
C ARG A 349 46.31 -2.42 58.54
N LYS A 350 46.59 -1.65 59.59
CA LYS A 350 47.49 -0.49 59.62
C LYS A 350 48.93 -0.97 59.43
N ARG A 351 49.73 -0.20 58.70
CA ARG A 351 50.98 0.36 59.19
C ARG A 351 51.26 1.66 58.45
#